data_AF-A0A6N2DGX9-F1
#
_entry.id   AF-A0A6N2DGX9-F1
#
_cell.length_a   1.000
_cell.length_b   1.000
_cell.length_c   1.000
_cell.angle_alpha   90.00
_cell.angle_beta   90.00
_cell.angle_gamma   90.00
#
_symmetry.space_group_name_H-M   'P 1'
#
loop_
_entity.id
_entity.type
_entity.pdbx_description
1 polymer ?
#
loop_
_entity_poly.entity_id
_entity_poly.type
_entity_poly.pdbx_seq_one_letter_code
_entity_poly.pdbx_strand_id
1 'polypeptide(L)'
;MAPQGKLTPLQETEARRLAAEEARANKVPKVYSEEEKALRKERVAKAKDALSRSVGLKGAHVPPARAALKKYLQQLNQPNQPDDAQFEMLVEAPFKAPPKKRTNDRRF
;
A
#
# COMPACT_ATOMS: atom_id res chain seq x y z
N MET A 1 -41.97 16.09 -7.05
CA MET A 1 -40.57 15.66 -7.14
C MET A 1 -40.25 15.28 -8.58
N ALA A 2 -39.29 15.94 -9.24
CA ALA A 2 -38.86 15.56 -10.59
C ALA A 2 -37.93 14.32 -10.53
N PRO A 3 -38.01 13.38 -11.49
CA PRO A 3 -37.18 12.18 -11.49
C PRO A 3 -35.74 12.56 -11.86
N GLN A 4 -34.78 12.19 -11.01
CA GLN A 4 -33.36 12.41 -11.28
C GLN A 4 -32.95 11.60 -12.51
N GLY A 5 -32.73 12.29 -13.63
CA GLY A 5 -32.27 11.69 -14.88
C GLY A 5 -30.90 11.05 -14.69
N LYS A 6 -30.78 9.75 -15.02
CA LYS A 6 -29.51 9.02 -15.00
C LYS A 6 -28.56 9.68 -15.99
N LEU A 7 -27.36 10.07 -15.53
CA LEU A 7 -26.32 10.64 -16.38
C LEU A 7 -25.96 9.67 -17.50
N THR A 8 -25.71 10.18 -18.70
CA THR A 8 -25.20 9.36 -19.81
C THR A 8 -23.77 8.87 -19.48
N PRO A 9 -23.31 7.74 -20.07
CA PRO A 9 -22.00 7.18 -19.74
C PRO A 9 -20.84 8.17 -19.90
N LEU A 10 -20.95 9.07 -20.88
CA LEU A 10 -19.96 10.14 -21.12
C LEU A 10 -19.97 11.16 -19.97
N GLN A 11 -21.15 11.57 -19.50
CA GLN A 11 -21.29 12.50 -18.38
C GLN A 11 -20.81 11.89 -17.06
N GLU A 12 -20.97 10.58 -16.84
CA GLU A 12 -20.36 9.90 -15.70
C GLU A 12 -18.83 9.92 -15.76
N THR A 13 -18.24 9.74 -16.95
CA THR A 13 -16.77 9.81 -17.09
C THR A 13 -16.22 11.21 -16.87
N GLU A 14 -16.91 12.23 -17.34
CA GLU A 14 -16.53 13.62 -17.10
C GLU A 14 -16.70 14.01 -15.62
N ALA A 15 -17.79 13.60 -14.99
CA ALA A 15 -18.00 13.80 -13.55
C ALA A 15 -16.91 13.13 -12.71
N ARG A 16 -16.45 11.93 -13.09
CA ARG A 16 -15.32 11.26 -12.41
C ARG A 16 -13.99 11.96 -12.63
N ARG A 17 -13.75 12.53 -13.82
CA ARG A 17 -12.53 13.31 -14.11
C ARG A 17 -12.52 14.60 -13.31
N LEU A 18 -13.62 15.35 -13.31
CA LEU A 18 -13.79 16.58 -12.53
C LEU A 18 -13.65 16.32 -11.03
N ALA A 19 -14.30 15.28 -10.50
CA ALA A 19 -14.15 14.90 -9.10
C ALA A 19 -12.70 14.48 -8.74
N ALA A 20 -11.98 13.84 -9.66
CA ALA A 20 -10.58 13.49 -9.46
C ALA A 20 -9.65 14.72 -9.52
N GLU A 21 -9.97 15.71 -10.35
CA GLU A 21 -9.24 16.98 -10.43
C GLU A 21 -9.52 17.87 -9.21
N GLU A 22 -10.76 17.98 -8.74
CA GLU A 22 -11.11 18.69 -7.51
C GLU A 22 -10.47 18.04 -6.27
N ALA A 23 -10.44 16.70 -6.21
CA ALA A 23 -9.75 15.98 -5.15
C ALA A 23 -8.21 16.15 -5.22
N ARG A 24 -7.65 16.49 -6.38
CA ARG A 24 -6.23 16.85 -6.52
C ARG A 24 -5.97 18.31 -6.16
N ALA A 25 -6.89 19.21 -6.51
CA ALA A 25 -6.78 20.64 -6.25
C ALA A 25 -6.95 20.98 -4.75
N ASN A 26 -7.82 20.27 -4.03
CA ASN A 26 -8.01 20.45 -2.59
C ASN A 26 -6.96 19.72 -1.72
N LYS A 27 -5.90 19.17 -2.30
CA LYS A 27 -4.80 18.61 -1.52
C LYS A 27 -3.98 19.73 -0.90
N VAL A 28 -4.28 20.03 0.35
CA VAL A 28 -3.37 20.80 1.22
C VAL A 28 -2.03 20.05 1.27
N PRO A 29 -0.89 20.70 0.94
CA PRO A 29 0.40 20.08 1.09
C PRO A 29 0.61 19.76 2.57
N LYS A 30 0.62 18.47 2.91
CA LYS A 30 0.81 18.01 4.28
C LYS A 30 2.25 18.32 4.70
N VAL A 31 2.42 19.34 5.53
CA VAL A 31 3.70 19.69 6.13
C VAL A 31 3.98 18.66 7.22
N TYR A 32 4.85 17.70 6.94
CA TYR A 32 5.29 16.71 7.91
C TYR A 32 6.25 17.34 8.92
N SER A 33 6.08 17.03 10.20
CA SER A 33 7.03 17.44 11.25
C SER A 33 8.40 16.77 11.02
N GLU A 34 9.45 17.27 11.68
CA GLU A 34 10.78 16.67 11.57
C GLU A 34 10.82 15.22 12.11
N GLU A 35 10.02 14.94 13.13
CA GLU A 35 9.86 13.61 13.73
C GLU A 35 9.25 12.62 12.72
N GLU A 36 8.18 13.03 12.01
CA GLU A 36 7.58 12.21 10.97
C GLU A 36 8.54 11.96 9.79
N LYS A 37 9.37 12.96 9.46
CA LYS A 37 10.42 12.81 8.44
C LYS A 37 11.52 11.84 8.89
N ALA A 38 11.91 11.86 10.16
CA ALA A 38 12.89 10.95 10.73
C ALA A 38 12.37 9.50 10.70
N LEU A 39 11.15 9.27 11.21
CA LEU A 39 10.49 7.95 11.16
C LEU A 39 10.35 7.43 9.73
N ARG A 40 10.00 8.30 8.77
CA ARG A 40 9.97 7.91 7.35
C ARG A 40 11.34 7.45 6.86
N LYS A 41 12.41 8.19 7.18
CA LYS A 41 13.77 7.82 6.78
C LYS A 41 14.16 6.47 7.37
N GLU A 42 13.84 6.23 8.64
CA GLU A 42 14.08 4.94 9.30
C GLU A 42 13.32 3.79 8.64
N ARG A 43 12.02 3.97 8.37
CA ARG A 43 11.22 2.95 7.66
C ARG A 43 11.77 2.68 6.25
N VAL A 44 12.19 3.72 5.52
CA VAL A 44 12.82 3.54 4.21
C VAL A 44 14.14 2.76 4.31
N ALA A 45 14.97 3.07 5.31
CA ALA A 45 16.22 2.35 5.53
C ALA A 45 15.96 0.87 5.86
N LYS A 46 15.05 0.58 6.80
CA LYS A 46 14.63 -0.78 7.16
C LYS A 46 14.09 -1.57 5.96
N ALA A 47 13.23 -0.96 5.14
CA ALA A 47 12.67 -1.62 3.95
C ALA A 47 13.74 -1.96 2.90
N LYS A 48 14.69 -1.05 2.68
CA LYS A 48 15.82 -1.28 1.76
C LYS A 48 16.75 -2.37 2.29
N ASP A 49 17.05 -2.33 3.57
CA ASP A 49 17.88 -3.35 4.22
C ASP A 49 17.23 -4.74 4.16
N ALA A 50 15.93 -4.85 4.44
CA ALA A 50 15.17 -6.09 4.28
C ALA A 50 15.18 -6.62 2.84
N LEU A 51 15.09 -5.72 1.84
CA LEU A 51 15.23 -6.11 0.43
C LEU A 51 16.62 -6.65 0.11
N SER A 52 17.69 -6.04 0.65
CA SER A 52 19.06 -6.52 0.49
C SER A 52 19.27 -7.88 1.12
N ARG A 53 18.84 -8.05 2.39
CA ARG A 53 18.96 -9.33 3.13
C ARG A 53 18.15 -10.46 2.51
N SER A 54 17.01 -10.15 1.88
CA SER A 54 16.14 -11.15 1.27
C SER A 54 16.55 -11.60 -0.13
N VAL A 55 17.57 -10.99 -0.77
CA VAL A 55 18.00 -11.35 -2.14
C VAL A 55 18.46 -12.80 -2.26
N GLY A 56 19.08 -13.36 -1.22
CA GLY A 56 19.54 -14.75 -1.19
C GLY A 56 18.52 -15.76 -0.67
N LEU A 57 17.37 -15.30 -0.16
CA LEU A 57 16.37 -16.19 0.44
C LEU A 57 15.53 -16.89 -0.62
N LYS A 58 15.25 -18.17 -0.36
CA LYS A 58 14.46 -19.04 -1.24
C LYS A 58 13.20 -19.47 -0.49
N GLY A 59 12.05 -19.34 -1.16
CA GLY A 59 10.76 -19.75 -0.63
C GLY A 59 9.63 -19.12 -1.43
N ALA A 60 8.50 -19.83 -1.58
CA ALA A 60 7.37 -19.35 -2.38
C ALA A 60 6.79 -18.01 -1.89
N HIS A 61 6.99 -17.68 -0.61
CA HIS A 61 6.55 -16.44 0.02
C HIS A 61 7.52 -15.26 -0.14
N VAL A 62 8.79 -15.53 -0.49
CA VAL A 62 9.84 -14.50 -0.57
C VAL A 62 9.62 -13.53 -1.76
N PRO A 63 9.34 -14.00 -3.00
CA PRO A 63 9.05 -13.10 -4.11
C PRO A 63 7.87 -12.13 -3.87
N PRO A 64 6.69 -12.59 -3.39
CA PRO A 64 5.59 -11.66 -3.12
C PRO A 64 5.89 -10.71 -1.94
N ALA A 65 6.63 -11.15 -0.92
CA ALA A 65 7.06 -10.26 0.17
C ALA A 65 8.00 -9.15 -0.33
N ARG A 66 8.97 -9.48 -1.19
CA ARG A 66 9.84 -8.49 -1.84
C ARG A 66 9.05 -7.52 -2.73
N ALA A 67 8.03 -8.01 -3.43
CA ALA A 67 7.16 -7.15 -4.23
C ALA A 67 6.38 -6.15 -3.36
N ALA A 68 5.89 -6.59 -2.19
CA ALA A 68 5.19 -5.73 -1.24
C ALA A 68 6.12 -4.63 -0.67
N LEU A 69 7.35 -4.97 -0.30
CA LEU A 69 8.37 -3.99 0.13
C LEU A 69 8.71 -2.97 -0.97
N LYS A 70 8.83 -3.42 -2.22
CA LYS A 70 9.04 -2.52 -3.37
C LYS A 70 7.84 -1.59 -3.57
N LYS A 71 6.61 -2.11 -3.47
CA LYS A 71 5.38 -1.32 -3.59
C LYS A 71 5.28 -0.27 -2.48
N TYR A 72 5.64 -0.63 -1.25
CA TYR A 72 5.71 0.32 -0.13
C TYR A 72 6.65 1.50 -0.45
N LEU A 73 7.85 1.22 -0.97
CA LEU A 73 8.81 2.25 -1.38
C LEU A 73 8.29 3.10 -2.55
N GLN A 74 7.61 2.52 -3.53
CA GLN A 74 7.01 3.26 -4.65
C GLN A 74 5.88 4.19 -4.20
N GLN A 75 5.15 3.79 -3.16
CA GLN A 75 4.00 4.53 -2.64
C GLN A 75 4.37 5.46 -1.47
N LEU A 76 5.66 5.72 -1.25
CA LEU A 76 6.11 6.72 -0.27
C LEU A 76 5.35 8.03 -0.52
N ASN A 77 4.71 8.55 0.53
CA ASN A 77 3.87 9.76 0.54
C ASN A 77 2.40 9.57 0.13
N GLN A 78 1.94 8.36 -0.15
CA GLN A 78 0.50 8.12 -0.30
C GLN A 78 -0.20 8.23 1.06
N PRO A 79 -1.47 8.68 1.10
CA PRO A 79 -2.23 8.81 2.34
C PRO A 79 -2.45 7.46 3.05
N ASN A 80 -2.49 6.36 2.29
CA ASN A 80 -2.76 5.01 2.81
C ASN A 80 -1.46 4.22 3.00
N GLN A 81 -0.50 4.82 3.71
CA GLN A 81 0.71 4.12 4.12
C GLN A 81 0.39 3.10 5.22
N PRO A 82 1.07 1.94 5.26
CA PRO A 82 0.92 1.00 6.36
C PRO A 82 1.30 1.67 7.68
N ASP A 83 0.54 1.31 8.72
CA ASP A 83 0.90 1.64 10.10
C ASP A 83 2.21 0.94 10.52
N ASP A 84 2.74 1.25 11.70
CA ASP A 84 4.00 0.66 12.17
C ASP A 84 3.94 -0.87 12.25
N ALA A 85 2.82 -1.43 12.71
CA ALA A 85 2.67 -2.87 12.85
C ALA A 85 2.68 -3.58 11.49
N GLN A 86 1.94 -3.04 10.52
CA GLN A 86 1.90 -3.54 9.15
C GLN A 86 3.25 -3.38 8.44
N PHE A 87 3.95 -2.28 8.72
CA PHE A 87 5.30 -2.05 8.19
C PHE A 87 6.30 -3.09 8.72
N GLU A 88 6.29 -3.37 10.02
CA GLU A 88 7.15 -4.41 10.60
C GLU A 88 6.79 -5.80 10.04
N MET A 89 5.51 -6.11 9.85
CA MET A 89 5.10 -7.35 9.17
C MET A 89 5.62 -7.43 7.73
N LEU A 90 5.63 -6.32 6.98
CA LEU A 90 6.18 -6.26 5.62
C LEU A 90 7.70 -6.51 5.60
N VAL A 91 8.42 -5.99 6.58
CA VAL A 91 9.86 -6.18 6.76
C VAL A 91 10.18 -7.62 7.13
N GLU A 92 9.38 -8.26 7.98
CA GLU A 92 9.58 -9.65 8.40
C GLU A 92 9.08 -10.69 7.38
N ALA A 93 8.15 -10.32 6.49
CA ALA A 93 7.49 -11.23 5.55
C ALA A 93 8.45 -12.05 4.67
N PRO A 94 9.59 -11.53 4.19
CA PRO A 94 10.56 -12.34 3.43
C PRO A 94 11.27 -13.41 4.28
N PHE A 95 11.27 -13.28 5.61
CA PHE A 95 12.03 -14.12 6.54
C PHE A 95 11.15 -15.12 7.29
N LYS A 96 9.87 -14.81 7.48
CA LYS A 96 8.90 -15.70 8.12
C LYS A 96 7.98 -16.31 7.08
N ALA A 97 8.02 -17.65 6.97
CA ALA A 97 7.06 -18.36 6.15
C ALA A 97 5.64 -18.06 6.66
N PRO A 98 4.70 -17.68 5.77
CA PRO A 98 3.33 -17.42 6.18
C PRO A 98 2.75 -18.68 6.84
N PRO A 99 1.93 -18.52 7.89
CA PRO A 99 1.32 -19.65 8.56
C PRO A 99 0.60 -20.51 7.53
N LYS A 100 0.83 -21.83 7.56
CA LYS A 100 0.13 -22.78 6.70
C LYS A 100 -1.36 -22.52 6.89
N LYS A 101 -2.06 -22.14 5.82
CA LYS A 101 -3.52 -22.02 5.87
C LYS A 101 -4.05 -23.35 6.39
N ARG A 102 -4.87 -23.34 7.47
CA ARG A 102 -5.64 -24.52 7.88
C ARG A 102 -6.35 -25.00 6.61
N THR A 103 -5.95 -26.17 6.12
CA THR A 103 -6.73 -26.91 5.14
C THR A 103 -8.10 -27.09 5.78
N ASN A 104 -9.09 -26.37 5.26
CA ASN A 104 -10.48 -26.65 5.57
C ASN A 104 -10.80 -27.90 4.75
N ASP A 105 -10.39 -29.07 5.26
CA ASP A 105 -10.92 -30.37 4.84
C ASP A 105 -12.41 -30.40 5.25
N ARG A 106 -13.24 -29.62 4.54
CA ARG A 106 -14.65 -29.94 4.40
C ARG A 106 -14.71 -31.08 3.40
N ARG A 107 -14.29 -32.27 3.84
CA ARG A 107 -14.66 -33.50 3.17
C ARG A 107 -16.18 -33.61 3.24
N PHE A 108 -16.75 -33.74 2.06
CA PHE A 108 -18.12 -34.14 1.82
C PHE A 108 -18.43 -35.47 2.52
#